data_AF-A0A2H6NK67-F1
#
_entry.id   AF-A0A2H6NK67-F1
#
_cell.length_a   1.000
_cell.length_b   1.000
_cell.length_c   1.000
_cell.angle_alpha   90.00
_cell.angle_beta   90.00
_cell.angle_gamma   90.00
#
_symmetry.space_group_name_H-M   'P 1'
#
loop_
_entity.id
_entity.type
_entity.pdbx_description
1 polymer ?
#
loop_
_entity_poly.entity_id
_entity_poly.type
_entity_poly.pdbx_seq_one_letter_code
_entity_poly.pdbx_strand_id
1 'polypeptide(L)'
;TYHNCDKYLAIAPPIIKQSTIVCHNRVDPNGSRYLLGDMEGRLFMLLLEKEEQMDGGVSLKDLRVELLGETSIAECLTYLDNGVVFVGSRLGDSQLVKLNVDSNEQGSYVVAMETFTNLGPIVDMCVVDLERQGQGQLVTCSGAFKEGSLRIIRNGIGIHEHASIDLPGIKGLWPLRSDSHRETDNTLVLSFVGQTRVLMLNGEEVEETELTGFVDDQQTFFCGNVAHLQLIQITSASVRLVTQEPKALVSEWKEPNGKNISVASCNSSQVVVAVGRVLYYLEIHPQELKQISFTEMEHEIACLDITPLGDNNGMSPLCAIGLWTDISARILKLPSFELLHKEML
;
A
#
# COMPACT_ATOMS: atom_id res chain seq x y z
N THR A 1 -22.65 42.33 -2.86
CA THR A 1 -23.03 43.36 -3.85
C THR A 1 -22.04 43.31 -4.99
N TYR A 2 -22.48 43.58 -6.22
CA TYR A 2 -21.64 43.74 -7.41
C TYR A 2 -21.65 45.20 -7.82
N HIS A 3 -20.47 45.74 -8.09
CA HIS A 3 -20.29 47.14 -8.49
C HIS A 3 -19.31 47.20 -9.67
N ASN A 4 -19.80 47.68 -10.81
CA ASN A 4 -18.98 47.93 -12.00
C ASN A 4 -19.34 49.29 -12.59
N CYS A 5 -18.65 50.33 -12.10
CA CYS A 5 -18.83 51.75 -12.41
C CYS A 5 -20.29 52.22 -12.40
N ASP A 6 -21.03 51.95 -13.48
CA ASP A 6 -22.41 52.38 -13.69
C ASP A 6 -23.46 51.32 -13.31
N LYS A 7 -23.07 50.05 -13.13
CA LYS A 7 -23.98 48.94 -12.79
C LYS A 7 -23.79 48.49 -11.34
N TYR A 8 -24.88 48.53 -10.59
CA TYR A 8 -24.97 48.07 -9.20
C TYR A 8 -26.03 46.98 -9.06
N LEU A 9 -25.63 45.82 -8.54
CA LEU A 9 -26.54 44.72 -8.22
C LEU A 9 -26.32 44.27 -6.78
N ALA A 10 -27.41 44.08 -6.04
CA ALA A 10 -27.37 43.71 -4.63
C ALA A 10 -28.33 42.56 -4.37
N ILE A 11 -27.80 41.48 -3.80
CA ILE A 11 -28.58 40.37 -3.27
C ILE A 11 -28.28 40.23 -1.77
N ALA A 12 -29.30 39.82 -1.01
CA ALA A 12 -29.17 39.52 0.41
C ALA A 12 -29.85 38.16 0.72
N PRO A 13 -29.29 37.03 0.26
CA PRO A 13 -29.83 35.71 0.58
C PRO A 13 -29.91 35.49 2.10
N PRO A 14 -31.00 34.96 2.65
CA PRO A 14 -31.12 34.76 4.09
C PRO A 14 -30.10 33.74 4.63
N ILE A 15 -29.68 32.78 3.79
CA ILE A 15 -28.72 31.72 4.13
C ILE A 15 -27.33 32.24 4.50
N ILE A 16 -26.89 33.36 3.90
CA ILE A 16 -25.56 33.94 4.17
C ILE A 16 -25.54 34.82 5.43
N LYS A 17 -26.70 35.04 6.07
CA LYS A 17 -26.79 35.87 7.30
C LYS A 17 -26.37 35.10 8.55
N GLN A 18 -26.37 33.77 8.50
CA GLN A 18 -26.16 32.91 9.66
C GLN A 18 -24.70 32.81 10.06
N SER A 19 -23.79 32.80 9.08
CA SER A 19 -22.35 32.68 9.29
C SER A 19 -21.59 33.59 8.32
N THR A 20 -20.37 33.97 8.69
CA THR A 20 -19.54 34.87 7.88
C THR A 20 -18.78 34.08 6.82
N ILE A 21 -18.88 34.50 5.56
CA ILE A 21 -18.08 33.97 4.46
C ILE A 21 -16.64 34.47 4.62
N VAL A 22 -15.67 33.55 4.61
CA VAL A 22 -14.25 33.85 4.91
C VAL A 22 -13.31 33.58 3.75
N CYS A 23 -13.69 32.71 2.81
CA CYS A 23 -12.87 32.40 1.65
C CYS A 23 -13.72 32.21 0.40
N HIS A 24 -13.07 32.34 -0.76
CA HIS A 24 -13.71 32.17 -2.05
C HIS A 24 -12.76 31.57 -3.08
N ASN A 25 -13.31 30.98 -4.13
CA ASN A 25 -12.54 30.51 -5.28
C ASN A 25 -13.35 30.63 -6.58
N ARG A 26 -12.68 30.97 -7.68
CA ARG A 26 -13.32 31.03 -9.00
C ARG A 26 -13.30 29.65 -9.65
N VAL A 27 -14.46 29.12 -10.01
CA VAL A 27 -14.60 27.82 -10.67
C VAL A 27 -14.36 27.94 -12.16
N ASP A 28 -15.11 28.83 -12.83
CA ASP A 28 -14.97 29.03 -14.27
C ASP A 28 -14.05 30.20 -14.57
N PRO A 29 -13.12 30.09 -15.55
CA PRO A 29 -12.26 31.21 -15.96
C PRO A 29 -13.03 32.45 -16.40
N ASN A 30 -14.24 32.26 -16.96
CA ASN A 30 -15.12 33.35 -17.38
C ASN A 30 -15.76 34.09 -16.18
N GLY A 31 -15.64 33.60 -14.95
CA GLY A 31 -16.23 34.19 -13.75
C GLY A 31 -17.74 34.01 -13.65
N SER A 32 -18.32 32.95 -14.22
CA SER A 32 -19.74 32.64 -14.07
C SER A 32 -20.06 31.93 -12.75
N ARG A 33 -19.12 31.14 -12.21
CA ARG A 33 -19.29 30.36 -10.98
C ARG A 33 -18.17 30.62 -9.99
N TYR A 34 -18.54 30.81 -8.73
CA TYR A 34 -17.62 30.99 -7.61
C TYR A 34 -18.05 30.11 -6.42
N LEU A 35 -17.07 29.53 -5.74
CA LEU A 35 -17.27 28.87 -4.46
C LEU A 35 -17.06 29.87 -3.34
N LEU A 36 -17.88 29.77 -2.30
CA LEU A 36 -17.79 30.57 -1.08
C LEU A 36 -17.82 29.62 0.13
N GLY A 37 -16.89 29.79 1.06
CA GLY A 37 -16.82 29.03 2.31
C GLY A 37 -17.05 29.93 3.52
N ASP A 38 -17.85 29.46 4.49
CA ASP A 38 -18.12 30.18 5.73
C ASP A 38 -17.40 29.58 6.96
N MET A 39 -17.51 30.28 8.10
CA MET A 39 -16.92 29.87 9.38
C MET A 39 -17.60 28.65 10.02
N GLU A 40 -18.78 28.26 9.55
CA GLU A 40 -19.47 27.03 10.00
C GLU A 40 -19.12 25.83 9.09
N GLY A 41 -18.25 26.02 8.09
CA GLY A 41 -17.84 25.00 7.13
C GLY A 41 -18.86 24.74 6.02
N ARG A 42 -19.85 25.61 5.82
CA ARG A 42 -20.79 25.49 4.71
C ARG A 42 -20.15 25.96 3.42
N LEU A 43 -20.41 25.21 2.36
CA LEU A 43 -19.94 25.50 1.02
C LEU A 43 -21.11 25.98 0.17
N PHE A 44 -20.96 27.16 -0.43
CA PHE A 44 -21.94 27.76 -1.31
C PHE A 44 -21.39 27.93 -2.73
N MET A 45 -22.30 27.92 -3.70
CA MET A 45 -22.04 28.34 -5.08
C MET A 45 -22.70 29.69 -5.33
N LEU A 46 -21.90 30.66 -5.76
CA LEU A 46 -22.35 31.93 -6.30
C LEU A 46 -22.32 31.87 -7.82
N LEU A 47 -23.48 32.00 -8.45
CA LEU A 47 -23.65 32.04 -9.89
C LEU A 47 -23.92 33.48 -10.34
N LEU A 48 -23.15 33.92 -11.33
CA LEU A 48 -23.30 35.19 -12.02
C LEU A 48 -24.08 34.93 -13.32
N GLU A 49 -25.37 35.23 -13.33
CA GLU A 49 -26.21 35.08 -14.52
C GLU A 49 -25.87 36.19 -15.52
N LYS A 50 -25.25 35.81 -16.63
CA LYS A 50 -24.86 36.74 -17.70
C LYS A 50 -25.95 36.80 -18.77
N GLU A 51 -26.16 38.00 -19.28
CA GLU A 51 -27.06 38.30 -20.38
C GLU A 51 -26.28 39.02 -21.48
N GLU A 52 -26.34 38.45 -22.69
CA GLU A 52 -25.80 39.07 -23.90
C GLU A 52 -26.73 40.21 -24.34
N GLN A 53 -26.16 41.41 -24.41
CA GLN A 53 -26.85 42.58 -24.92
C GLN A 53 -26.87 42.58 -26.45
N MET A 54 -27.83 43.29 -27.05
CA MET A 54 -28.02 43.34 -28.51
C MET A 54 -26.81 43.90 -29.28
N ASP A 55 -25.89 44.57 -28.60
CA ASP A 55 -24.64 45.13 -29.13
C ASP A 55 -23.44 44.17 -29.04
N GLY A 56 -23.63 42.94 -28.56
CA GLY A 56 -22.58 41.95 -28.34
C GLY A 56 -21.82 42.13 -27.01
N GLY A 57 -22.24 43.07 -26.16
CA GLY A 57 -21.70 43.24 -24.81
C GLY A 57 -22.26 42.19 -23.85
N VAL A 58 -21.41 41.65 -22.96
CA VAL A 58 -21.85 40.75 -21.89
C VAL A 58 -22.16 41.57 -20.64
N SER A 59 -23.40 41.50 -20.16
CA SER A 59 -23.82 42.17 -18.93
C SER A 59 -24.25 41.17 -17.86
N LEU A 60 -24.13 41.56 -16.58
CA LEU A 60 -24.62 40.76 -15.47
C LEU A 60 -26.11 41.07 -15.25
N LYS A 61 -26.95 40.04 -15.27
CA LYS A 61 -28.40 40.13 -15.07
C LYS A 61 -28.76 40.00 -13.58
N ASP A 62 -28.30 38.92 -12.95
CA ASP A 62 -28.60 38.62 -11.55
C ASP A 62 -27.50 37.78 -10.89
N LEU A 63 -27.58 37.68 -9.56
CA LEU A 63 -26.70 36.88 -8.72
C LEU A 63 -27.53 35.82 -7.98
N ARG A 64 -27.13 34.56 -8.05
CA ARG A 64 -27.77 33.47 -7.33
C ARG A 64 -26.79 32.81 -6.38
N VAL A 65 -27.23 32.52 -5.15
CA VAL A 65 -26.44 31.78 -4.16
C VAL A 65 -27.17 30.50 -3.79
N GLU A 66 -26.47 29.39 -3.91
CA GLU A 66 -26.98 28.05 -3.58
C GLU A 66 -26.08 27.39 -2.55
N LEU A 67 -26.67 26.71 -1.58
CA LEU A 67 -25.93 25.88 -0.64
C LEU A 67 -25.62 24.54 -1.30
N LEU A 68 -24.34 24.17 -1.36
CA LEU A 68 -23.90 22.87 -1.88
C LEU A 68 -23.88 21.81 -0.77
N GLY A 69 -23.50 22.19 0.44
CA GLY A 69 -23.37 21.25 1.54
C GLY A 69 -22.41 21.75 2.61
N GLU A 70 -21.83 20.79 3.33
CA GLU A 70 -20.89 21.06 4.42
C GLU A 70 -19.53 20.42 4.13
N THR A 71 -18.49 21.11 4.60
CA THR A 71 -17.07 20.82 4.42
C THR A 71 -16.32 21.13 5.72
N SER A 72 -15.05 20.74 5.86
CA SER A 72 -14.19 21.28 6.91
C SER A 72 -14.21 22.81 6.90
N ILE A 73 -14.05 23.46 8.07
CA ILE A 73 -13.97 24.93 8.12
C ILE A 73 -12.83 25.42 7.21
N ALA A 74 -13.20 26.08 6.13
CA ALA A 74 -12.31 26.40 5.03
C ALA A 74 -11.57 27.73 5.30
N GLU A 75 -10.25 27.66 5.48
CA GLU A 75 -9.38 28.84 5.45
C GLU A 75 -9.13 29.25 3.98
N CYS A 76 -9.00 28.27 3.09
CA CYS A 76 -8.92 28.51 1.65
C CYS A 76 -9.67 27.43 0.85
N LEU A 77 -10.14 27.82 -0.34
CA LEU A 77 -10.79 26.93 -1.31
C LEU A 77 -10.02 26.98 -2.63
N THR A 78 -9.80 25.83 -3.24
CA THR A 78 -9.17 25.73 -4.56
C THR A 78 -9.91 24.70 -5.40
N TYR A 79 -10.68 25.17 -6.40
CA TYR A 79 -11.23 24.29 -7.43
C TYR A 79 -10.10 23.76 -8.29
N LEU A 80 -10.04 22.45 -8.47
CA LEU A 80 -9.01 21.78 -9.27
C LEU A 80 -9.52 21.58 -10.69
N ASP A 81 -10.35 20.55 -10.89
CA ASP A 81 -11.11 20.31 -12.12
C ASP A 81 -12.14 19.21 -11.88
N ASN A 82 -13.02 18.94 -12.85
CA ASN A 82 -14.00 17.86 -12.83
C ASN A 82 -14.85 17.84 -11.56
N GLY A 83 -15.26 19.00 -11.02
CA GLY A 83 -16.04 19.06 -9.80
C GLY A 83 -15.24 18.74 -8.53
N VAL A 84 -13.91 18.64 -8.58
CA VAL A 84 -13.07 18.38 -7.40
C VAL A 84 -12.55 19.69 -6.83
N VAL A 85 -12.68 19.86 -5.52
CA VAL A 85 -12.25 21.04 -4.77
C VAL A 85 -11.37 20.62 -3.62
N PHE A 86 -10.22 21.26 -3.48
CA PHE A 86 -9.41 21.20 -2.27
C PHE A 86 -9.92 22.23 -1.25
N VAL A 87 -10.23 21.76 -0.05
CA VAL A 87 -10.64 22.58 1.09
C VAL A 87 -9.50 22.58 2.09
N GLY A 88 -8.75 23.68 2.12
CA GLY A 88 -7.67 23.88 3.07
C GLY A 88 -8.23 24.37 4.39
N SER A 89 -8.17 23.53 5.42
CA SER A 89 -8.59 23.89 6.77
C SER A 89 -7.37 24.14 7.66
N ARG A 90 -7.38 25.29 8.35
CA ARG A 90 -6.40 25.60 9.39
C ARG A 90 -6.82 25.07 10.77
N LEU A 91 -8.14 24.95 10.99
CA LEU A 91 -8.74 24.61 12.27
C LEU A 91 -9.13 23.13 12.38
N GLY A 92 -9.06 22.39 11.30
CA GLY A 92 -9.42 20.98 11.21
C GLY A 92 -8.68 20.27 10.09
N ASP A 93 -9.06 19.02 9.84
CA ASP A 93 -8.48 18.25 8.76
C ASP A 93 -8.81 18.90 7.41
N SER A 94 -7.78 19.07 6.58
CA SER A 94 -7.98 19.52 5.21
C SER A 94 -8.59 18.37 4.41
N GLN A 95 -9.29 18.66 3.32
CA GLN A 95 -10.00 17.61 2.59
C GLN A 95 -10.05 17.87 1.10
N LEU A 96 -10.18 16.78 0.35
CA LEU A 96 -10.54 16.80 -1.06
C LEU A 96 -12.01 16.44 -1.17
N VAL A 97 -12.80 17.29 -1.81
CA VAL A 97 -14.25 17.09 -1.95
C VAL A 97 -14.66 17.06 -3.41
N LYS A 98 -15.66 16.23 -3.71
CA LYS A 98 -16.32 16.12 -5.01
C LYS A 98 -17.65 16.84 -4.95
N LEU A 99 -17.92 17.65 -5.96
CA LEU A 99 -19.20 18.28 -6.24
C LEU A 99 -19.94 17.44 -7.28
N ASN A 100 -21.06 16.88 -6.89
CA ASN A 100 -21.96 16.15 -7.78
C ASN A 100 -22.92 17.12 -8.47
N VAL A 101 -23.43 16.70 -9.64
CA VAL A 101 -24.45 17.44 -10.38
C VAL A 101 -25.81 17.30 -9.69
N ASP A 102 -26.12 16.09 -9.24
CA ASP A 102 -27.37 15.78 -8.52
C ASP A 102 -27.12 15.75 -7.01
N SER A 103 -28.11 16.17 -6.24
CA SER A 103 -28.05 16.12 -4.78
C SER A 103 -28.20 14.70 -4.26
N ASN A 104 -27.53 14.40 -3.15
CA ASN A 104 -27.73 13.15 -2.41
C ASN A 104 -29.09 13.13 -1.67
N GLU A 105 -29.36 12.03 -0.95
CA GLU A 105 -30.61 11.84 -0.18
C GLU A 105 -30.87 12.93 0.88
N GLN A 106 -29.82 13.62 1.32
CA GLN A 106 -29.86 14.70 2.31
C GLN A 106 -29.89 16.10 1.67
N GLY A 107 -29.95 16.19 0.34
CA GLY A 107 -29.93 17.47 -0.38
C GLY A 107 -28.54 18.11 -0.50
N SER A 108 -27.47 17.36 -0.24
CA SER A 108 -26.10 17.84 -0.41
C SER A 108 -25.48 17.37 -1.73
N TYR A 109 -24.74 18.28 -2.36
CA TYR A 109 -23.95 18.07 -3.56
C TYR A 109 -22.48 17.73 -3.25
N VAL A 110 -22.09 17.76 -1.96
CA VAL A 110 -20.70 17.58 -1.53
C VAL A 110 -20.48 16.14 -1.08
N VAL A 111 -19.44 15.50 -1.61
CA VAL A 111 -18.99 14.17 -1.19
C VAL A 111 -17.51 14.25 -0.82
N ALA A 112 -17.16 13.87 0.40
CA ALA A 112 -15.77 13.79 0.83
C ALA A 112 -15.04 12.66 0.07
N MET A 113 -13.88 12.97 -0.52
CA MET A 113 -13.04 11.99 -1.21
C MET A 113 -11.86 11.55 -0.34
N GLU A 114 -11.15 12.53 0.22
CA GLU A 114 -9.94 12.29 0.99
C GLU A 114 -9.83 13.33 2.10
N THR A 115 -9.18 12.96 3.20
CA THR A 115 -9.01 13.82 4.37
C THR A 115 -7.56 13.75 4.82
N PHE A 116 -6.94 14.91 4.98
CA PHE A 116 -5.56 15.11 5.37
C PHE A 116 -5.50 15.57 6.83
N THR A 117 -4.88 14.75 7.67
CA THR A 117 -4.79 15.00 9.11
C THR A 117 -4.11 16.34 9.41
N ASN A 118 -4.76 17.16 10.22
CA ASN A 118 -4.24 18.40 10.76
C ASN A 118 -4.27 18.33 12.29
N LEU A 119 -3.09 18.47 12.91
CA LEU A 119 -2.95 18.51 14.36
C LEU A 119 -3.25 19.90 14.93
N GLY A 120 -3.31 20.92 14.09
CA GLY A 120 -3.41 22.32 14.48
C GLY A 120 -4.84 22.82 14.68
N PRO A 121 -5.02 23.87 15.50
CA PRO A 121 -4.09 24.31 16.55
C PRO A 121 -4.03 23.28 17.69
N ILE A 122 -2.83 22.98 18.20
CA ILE A 122 -2.67 22.22 19.45
C ILE A 122 -2.90 23.20 20.60
N VAL A 123 -4.01 23.04 21.31
CA VAL A 123 -4.40 23.89 22.44
C VAL A 123 -3.75 23.44 23.74
N ASP A 124 -3.65 22.12 23.92
CA ASP A 124 -2.99 21.48 25.06
C ASP A 124 -2.48 20.09 24.65
N MET A 125 -1.52 19.55 25.39
CA MET A 125 -1.02 18.19 25.18
C MET A 125 -0.46 17.55 26.45
N CYS A 126 -0.59 16.23 26.55
CA CYS A 126 0.05 15.45 27.61
C CYS A 126 0.79 14.24 27.02
N VAL A 127 1.81 13.79 27.74
CA VAL A 127 2.56 12.57 27.39
C VAL A 127 2.12 11.46 28.33
N VAL A 128 1.70 10.34 27.76
CA VAL A 128 1.18 9.18 28.48
C VAL A 128 1.85 7.93 27.93
N ASP A 129 2.29 7.03 28.80
CA ASP A 129 2.70 5.68 28.42
C ASP A 129 1.54 4.72 28.70
N LEU A 130 0.62 4.60 27.74
CA LEU A 130 -0.58 3.75 27.88
C LEU A 130 -0.22 2.26 27.92
N GLU A 131 0.80 1.85 27.17
CA GLU A 131 1.21 0.45 27.01
C GLU A 131 2.23 0.02 28.08
N ARG A 132 2.76 0.96 28.89
CA ARG A 132 3.83 0.75 29.89
C ARG A 132 5.09 0.10 29.32
N GLN A 133 5.35 0.35 28.04
CA GLN A 133 6.48 -0.21 27.30
C GLN A 133 7.69 0.74 27.27
N GLY A 134 7.62 1.86 27.99
CA GLY A 134 8.64 2.90 27.96
C GLY A 134 8.59 3.76 26.69
N GLN A 135 7.51 3.66 25.91
CA GLN A 135 7.26 4.49 24.73
C GLN A 135 6.17 5.51 25.04
N GLY A 136 6.56 6.75 25.32
CA GLY A 136 5.61 7.84 25.54
C GLY A 136 4.80 8.14 24.27
N GLN A 137 3.48 8.18 24.41
CA GLN A 137 2.53 8.62 23.40
C GLN A 137 2.06 10.03 23.75
N LEU A 138 1.89 10.88 22.75
CA LEU A 138 1.46 12.26 22.95
C LEU A 138 -0.02 12.40 22.61
N VAL A 139 -0.82 12.88 23.55
CA VAL A 139 -2.25 13.14 23.36
C VAL A 139 -2.46 14.65 23.27
N THR A 140 -2.98 15.15 22.16
CA THR A 140 -3.26 16.59 21.95
C THR A 140 -4.74 16.89 21.97
N CYS A 141 -5.09 18.07 22.48
CA CYS A 141 -6.34 18.77 22.18
C CYS A 141 -6.11 19.60 20.91
N SER A 142 -6.66 19.16 19.79
CA SER A 142 -6.42 19.72 18.46
C SER A 142 -7.69 20.29 17.83
N GLY A 143 -7.52 21.28 16.97
CA GLY A 143 -8.61 21.85 16.19
C GLY A 143 -9.47 22.86 16.97
N ALA A 144 -10.54 23.35 16.33
CA ALA A 144 -11.48 24.29 16.95
C ALA A 144 -12.90 24.14 16.39
N PHE A 145 -13.89 24.61 17.16
CA PHE A 145 -15.31 24.55 16.81
C PHE A 145 -15.74 23.11 16.45
N LYS A 146 -16.42 22.91 15.31
CA LYS A 146 -16.85 21.58 14.85
C LYS A 146 -15.67 20.66 14.49
N GLU A 147 -14.47 21.21 14.30
CA GLU A 147 -13.26 20.47 13.95
C GLU A 147 -12.44 20.03 15.18
N GLY A 148 -12.94 20.30 16.39
CA GLY A 148 -12.28 19.90 17.63
C GLY A 148 -12.10 18.38 17.74
N SER A 149 -10.87 17.93 17.98
CA SER A 149 -10.50 16.52 18.05
C SER A 149 -9.40 16.25 19.09
N LEU A 150 -9.31 15.00 19.56
CA LEU A 150 -8.13 14.51 20.27
C LEU A 150 -7.26 13.72 19.31
N ARG A 151 -5.94 13.94 19.31
CA ARG A 151 -5.01 13.19 18.46
C ARG A 151 -3.99 12.46 19.34
N ILE A 152 -3.76 11.18 19.03
CA ILE A 152 -2.77 10.34 19.70
C ILE A 152 -1.61 10.15 18.72
N ILE A 153 -0.44 10.65 19.10
CA ILE A 153 0.79 10.59 18.31
C ILE A 153 1.71 9.56 18.96
N ARG A 154 1.93 8.46 18.26
CA ARG A 154 2.78 7.34 18.66
C ARG A 154 4.02 7.29 17.75
N ASN A 155 5.18 6.98 18.34
CA ASN A 155 6.35 6.63 17.55
C ASN A 155 6.23 5.19 17.03
N GLY A 156 6.41 5.02 15.72
CA GLY A 156 6.35 3.73 15.06
C GLY A 156 4.94 3.31 14.60
N ILE A 157 4.89 2.22 13.85
CA ILE A 157 3.66 1.66 13.29
C ILE A 157 3.11 0.62 14.27
N GLY A 158 1.83 0.70 14.59
CA GLY A 158 1.12 -0.33 15.34
C GLY A 158 0.67 -1.47 14.44
N ILE A 159 0.73 -2.70 14.95
CA ILE A 159 0.13 -3.87 14.29
C ILE A 159 -1.16 -4.18 15.05
N HIS A 160 -2.28 -4.27 14.33
CA HIS A 160 -3.53 -4.74 14.90
C HIS A 160 -3.53 -6.27 14.86
N GLU A 161 -3.37 -6.88 16.03
CA GLU A 161 -3.40 -8.34 16.17
C GLU A 161 -4.84 -8.85 16.02
N HIS A 162 -5.08 -9.63 14.97
CA HIS A 162 -6.37 -10.28 14.74
C HIS A 162 -6.40 -11.73 15.22
N ALA A 163 -5.24 -12.40 15.22
CA ALA A 163 -5.09 -13.79 15.64
C ALA A 163 -3.73 -13.99 16.31
N SER A 164 -3.70 -14.83 17.33
CA SER A 164 -2.50 -15.22 18.07
C SER A 164 -2.48 -16.74 18.21
N ILE A 165 -1.38 -17.37 17.80
CA ILE A 165 -1.20 -18.82 17.92
C ILE A 165 0.14 -19.07 18.59
N ASP A 166 0.13 -19.80 19.70
CA ASP A 166 1.32 -20.11 20.50
C ASP A 166 2.18 -21.21 19.85
N LEU A 167 2.97 -20.82 18.85
CA LEU A 167 3.93 -21.70 18.17
C LEU A 167 5.37 -21.22 18.41
N PRO A 168 6.07 -21.76 19.42
CA PRO A 168 7.44 -21.36 19.72
C PRO A 168 8.42 -21.88 18.67
N GLY A 169 9.46 -21.09 18.37
CA GLY A 169 10.60 -21.56 17.58
C GLY A 169 10.41 -21.57 16.06
N ILE A 170 9.43 -20.82 15.54
CA ILE A 170 9.26 -20.58 14.10
C ILE A 170 10.54 -19.97 13.52
N LYS A 171 11.01 -20.54 12.41
CA LYS A 171 12.21 -20.12 11.65
C LYS A 171 11.89 -19.46 10.32
N GLY A 172 10.67 -19.63 9.82
CA GLY A 172 10.20 -19.00 8.59
C GLY A 172 8.70 -19.19 8.41
N LEU A 173 8.09 -18.26 7.67
CA LEU A 173 6.67 -18.18 7.38
C LEU A 173 6.50 -17.85 5.91
N TRP A 174 5.69 -18.62 5.19
CA TRP A 174 5.37 -18.32 3.79
C TRP A 174 3.89 -18.51 3.51
N PRO A 175 3.24 -17.52 2.87
CA PRO A 175 1.88 -17.67 2.40
C PRO A 175 1.85 -18.54 1.13
N LEU A 176 0.84 -19.39 1.05
CA LEU A 176 0.53 -20.17 -0.13
C LEU A 176 -0.93 -20.06 -0.49
N ARG A 177 -1.16 -20.17 -1.79
CA ARG A 177 -2.47 -20.34 -2.38
C ARG A 177 -2.62 -21.76 -2.86
N SER A 178 -3.35 -22.56 -2.09
CA SER A 178 -3.60 -23.96 -2.40
C SER A 178 -4.62 -24.16 -3.53
N ASP A 179 -5.52 -23.21 -3.75
CA ASP A 179 -6.57 -23.27 -4.78
C ASP A 179 -6.19 -22.33 -5.94
N SER A 180 -6.10 -22.87 -7.15
CA SER A 180 -5.71 -22.10 -8.35
C SER A 180 -6.76 -21.04 -8.72
N HIS A 181 -8.03 -21.26 -8.34
CA HIS A 181 -9.16 -20.42 -8.71
C HIS A 181 -9.38 -19.21 -7.81
N ARG A 182 -8.80 -19.20 -6.61
CA ARG A 182 -8.88 -18.07 -5.69
C ARG A 182 -7.72 -17.12 -5.94
N GLU A 183 -7.92 -15.84 -5.66
CA GLU A 183 -6.83 -14.86 -5.62
C GLU A 183 -6.23 -14.71 -4.22
N THR A 184 -7.02 -15.06 -3.19
CA THR A 184 -6.65 -14.98 -1.78
C THR A 184 -5.84 -16.18 -1.32
N ASP A 185 -4.82 -15.93 -0.51
CA ASP A 185 -4.07 -16.99 0.18
C ASP A 185 -4.99 -17.73 1.16
N ASN A 186 -4.78 -19.04 1.28
CA ASN A 186 -5.55 -19.91 2.17
C ASN A 186 -4.69 -20.91 2.91
N THR A 187 -3.37 -20.75 2.85
CA THR A 187 -2.42 -21.67 3.46
C THR A 187 -1.21 -20.89 3.96
N LEU A 188 -0.72 -21.24 5.14
CA LEU A 188 0.47 -20.67 5.76
C LEU A 188 1.42 -21.81 6.12
N VAL A 189 2.60 -21.83 5.53
CA VAL A 189 3.63 -22.84 5.83
C VAL A 189 4.61 -22.27 6.84
N LEU A 190 4.89 -23.05 7.89
CA LEU A 190 5.78 -22.69 8.99
C LEU A 190 6.98 -23.63 9.00
N SER A 191 8.18 -23.06 9.05
CA SER A 191 9.42 -23.81 9.21
C SER A 191 9.87 -23.80 10.67
N PHE A 192 10.31 -24.96 11.14
CA PHE A 192 10.92 -25.16 12.45
C PHE A 192 12.27 -25.86 12.28
N VAL A 193 13.03 -26.00 13.35
CA VAL A 193 14.30 -26.75 13.31
C VAL A 193 14.00 -28.23 13.01
N GLY A 194 14.36 -28.68 11.80
CA GLY A 194 14.23 -30.06 11.35
C GLY A 194 12.81 -30.51 10.95
N GLN A 195 11.82 -29.62 10.89
CA GLN A 195 10.46 -29.96 10.46
C GLN A 195 9.74 -28.77 9.83
N THR A 196 8.68 -29.04 9.08
CA THR A 196 7.79 -28.06 8.45
C THR A 196 6.35 -28.41 8.82
N ARG A 197 5.51 -27.39 9.04
CA ARG A 197 4.06 -27.57 9.28
C ARG A 197 3.28 -26.71 8.32
N VAL A 198 2.09 -27.16 7.94
CA VAL A 198 1.19 -26.40 7.08
C VAL A 198 -0.09 -26.09 7.84
N LEU A 199 -0.49 -24.82 7.85
CA LEU A 199 -1.76 -24.37 8.39
C LEU A 199 -2.68 -23.98 7.23
N MET A 200 -3.89 -24.49 7.21
CA MET A 200 -4.95 -24.08 6.29
C MET A 200 -5.80 -23.00 6.96
N LEU A 201 -6.12 -21.96 6.19
CA LEU A 201 -6.96 -20.84 6.61
C LEU A 201 -8.36 -21.00 6.01
N ASN A 202 -9.32 -21.37 6.83
CA ASN A 202 -10.72 -21.55 6.44
C ASN A 202 -11.56 -20.38 6.98
N GLY A 203 -11.47 -19.24 6.31
CA GLY A 203 -12.06 -18.00 6.83
C GLY A 203 -11.27 -17.48 8.02
N GLU A 204 -11.86 -17.52 9.21
CA GLU A 204 -11.20 -17.13 10.47
C GLU A 204 -10.60 -18.32 11.24
N GLU A 205 -10.94 -19.56 10.85
CA GLU A 205 -10.42 -20.77 11.49
C GLU A 205 -9.06 -21.17 10.89
N VAL A 206 -8.16 -21.62 11.76
CA VAL A 206 -6.82 -22.07 11.41
C VAL A 206 -6.66 -23.53 11.85
N GLU A 207 -6.41 -24.41 10.89
CA GLU A 207 -6.27 -25.85 11.11
C GLU A 207 -4.93 -26.37 10.58
N GLU A 208 -4.30 -27.31 11.28
CA GLU A 208 -3.08 -27.97 10.80
C GLU A 208 -3.43 -29.02 9.72
N THR A 209 -2.72 -28.98 8.59
CA THR A 209 -2.95 -29.86 7.45
C THR A 209 -1.62 -30.33 6.86
N GLU A 210 -1.70 -31.27 5.91
CA GLU A 210 -0.56 -31.74 5.13
C GLU A 210 -0.77 -31.40 3.65
N LEU A 211 0.30 -30.99 2.97
CA LEU A 211 0.26 -30.74 1.53
C LEU A 211 0.97 -31.86 0.77
N THR A 212 0.21 -32.60 -0.04
CA THR A 212 0.78 -33.66 -0.89
C THR A 212 1.92 -33.16 -1.75
N GLY A 213 3.08 -33.80 -1.65
CA GLY A 213 4.30 -33.45 -2.38
C GLY A 213 5.31 -32.63 -1.57
N PHE A 214 4.84 -31.92 -0.53
CA PHE A 214 5.70 -31.30 0.47
C PHE A 214 6.28 -32.35 1.42
N VAL A 215 7.38 -31.97 2.06
CA VAL A 215 8.10 -32.78 3.05
C VAL A 215 8.07 -32.04 4.37
N ASP A 216 7.59 -32.74 5.41
CA ASP A 216 7.31 -32.15 6.72
C ASP A 216 8.37 -32.53 7.76
N ASP A 217 9.21 -33.53 7.47
CA ASP A 217 10.33 -33.98 8.32
C ASP A 217 11.67 -33.28 8.01
N GLN A 218 11.62 -32.17 7.25
CA GLN A 218 12.77 -31.34 6.92
C GLN A 218 12.45 -29.87 7.17
N GLN A 219 13.49 -29.08 7.43
CA GLN A 219 13.36 -27.63 7.56
C GLN A 219 13.19 -26.99 6.17
N THR A 220 12.09 -26.24 5.98
CA THR A 220 11.87 -25.44 4.78
C THR A 220 12.66 -24.13 4.85
N PHE A 221 13.36 -23.77 3.78
CA PHE A 221 14.03 -22.47 3.58
C PHE A 221 13.20 -21.49 2.74
N PHE A 222 12.38 -22.01 1.84
CA PHE A 222 11.43 -21.23 1.06
C PHE A 222 10.30 -22.11 0.58
N CYS A 223 9.09 -21.58 0.52
CA CYS A 223 8.02 -22.16 -0.27
C CYS A 223 7.07 -21.07 -0.76
N GLY A 224 6.31 -21.38 -1.81
CA GLY A 224 5.39 -20.41 -2.39
C GLY A 224 4.80 -20.88 -3.71
N ASN A 225 3.89 -20.07 -4.26
CA ASN A 225 3.32 -20.24 -5.58
C ASN A 225 4.32 -19.77 -6.65
N VAL A 226 4.48 -20.59 -7.69
CA VAL A 226 5.37 -20.32 -8.82
C VAL A 226 4.62 -20.46 -10.14
N ALA A 227 5.29 -20.14 -11.25
CA ALA A 227 4.71 -20.16 -12.58
C ALA A 227 4.10 -21.53 -12.95
N HIS A 228 3.14 -21.49 -13.87
CA HIS A 228 2.47 -22.66 -14.45
C HIS A 228 1.58 -23.45 -13.47
N LEU A 229 0.95 -22.76 -12.50
CA LEU A 229 0.04 -23.37 -11.51
C LEU A 229 0.75 -24.45 -10.66
N GLN A 230 1.94 -24.10 -10.19
CA GLN A 230 2.79 -24.97 -9.39
C GLN A 230 3.12 -24.32 -8.06
N LEU A 231 3.48 -25.15 -7.09
CA LEU A 231 4.00 -24.79 -5.79
C LEU A 231 5.44 -25.28 -5.71
N ILE A 232 6.29 -24.57 -5.00
CA ILE A 232 7.67 -24.97 -4.76
C ILE A 232 7.94 -25.08 -3.26
N GLN A 233 8.78 -26.04 -2.89
CA GLN A 233 9.35 -26.17 -1.55
C GLN A 233 10.85 -26.36 -1.66
N ILE A 234 11.62 -25.51 -0.99
CA ILE A 234 13.07 -25.65 -0.86
C ILE A 234 13.36 -26.05 0.57
N THR A 235 13.98 -27.22 0.75
CA THR A 235 14.35 -27.76 2.06
C THR A 235 15.87 -27.84 2.20
N SER A 236 16.36 -28.33 3.34
CA SER A 236 17.77 -28.71 3.50
C SER A 236 18.24 -29.78 2.52
N ALA A 237 17.37 -30.66 2.05
CA ALA A 237 17.76 -31.83 1.24
C ALA A 237 17.57 -31.62 -0.27
N SER A 238 16.49 -30.96 -0.69
CA SER A 238 16.13 -30.83 -2.10
C SER A 238 15.22 -29.64 -2.38
N VAL A 239 15.12 -29.28 -3.65
CA VAL A 239 14.09 -28.37 -4.19
C VAL A 239 13.00 -29.22 -4.84
N ARG A 240 11.75 -29.03 -4.43
CA ARG A 240 10.60 -29.85 -4.82
C ARG A 240 9.55 -28.99 -5.50
N LEU A 241 9.07 -29.44 -6.65
CA LEU A 241 8.04 -28.79 -7.44
C LEU A 241 6.77 -29.65 -7.43
N VAL A 242 5.64 -29.02 -7.10
CA VAL A 242 4.35 -29.68 -6.90
C VAL A 242 3.31 -28.99 -7.79
N THR A 243 2.49 -29.75 -8.53
CA THR A 243 1.37 -29.17 -9.28
C THR A 243 0.21 -28.81 -8.37
N GLN A 244 -0.58 -27.78 -8.69
CA GLN A 244 -1.80 -27.49 -7.93
C GLN A 244 -2.94 -28.48 -8.25
N GLU A 245 -3.03 -28.95 -9.49
CA GLU A 245 -4.11 -29.84 -9.96
C GLU A 245 -3.59 -30.94 -10.91
N PRO A 246 -3.59 -32.22 -10.51
CA PRO A 246 -3.73 -32.71 -9.13
C PRO A 246 -2.52 -32.31 -8.27
N LYS A 247 -2.70 -32.26 -6.94
CA LYS A 247 -1.60 -32.03 -6.00
C LYS A 247 -0.64 -33.23 -5.98
N ALA A 248 0.46 -33.13 -6.71
CA ALA A 248 1.45 -34.19 -6.83
C ALA A 248 2.86 -33.61 -7.03
N LEU A 249 3.87 -34.31 -6.50
CA LEU A 249 5.26 -34.00 -6.81
C LEU A 249 5.52 -34.30 -8.29
N VAL A 250 6.01 -33.29 -9.02
CA VAL A 250 6.32 -33.39 -10.45
C VAL A 250 7.80 -33.30 -10.77
N SER A 251 8.58 -32.60 -9.93
CA SER A 251 10.02 -32.48 -10.12
C SER A 251 10.74 -32.35 -8.77
N GLU A 252 11.95 -32.90 -8.69
CA GLU A 252 12.81 -32.77 -7.52
C GLU A 252 14.26 -32.58 -7.98
N TRP A 253 14.88 -31.47 -7.55
CA TRP A 253 16.30 -31.22 -7.75
C TRP A 253 17.07 -31.53 -6.46
N LYS A 254 18.17 -32.28 -6.61
CA LYS A 254 19.12 -32.62 -5.55
C LYS A 254 20.52 -32.23 -5.96
N GLU A 255 21.36 -31.87 -4.99
CA GLU A 255 22.78 -31.65 -5.25
C GLU A 255 23.44 -32.97 -5.69
N PRO A 256 24.35 -32.96 -6.70
CA PRO A 256 24.92 -34.17 -7.28
C PRO A 256 25.63 -35.13 -6.30
N ASN A 257 26.18 -34.61 -5.19
CA ASN A 257 26.89 -35.38 -4.17
C ASN A 257 26.04 -35.61 -2.90
N GLY A 258 24.76 -35.24 -2.91
CA GLY A 258 23.86 -35.37 -1.77
C GLY A 258 24.18 -34.44 -0.60
N LYS A 259 24.87 -33.31 -0.85
CA LYS A 259 25.10 -32.27 0.17
C LYS A 259 23.83 -31.45 0.41
N ASN A 260 23.71 -30.93 1.63
CA ASN A 260 22.56 -30.12 2.02
C ASN A 260 22.64 -28.70 1.46
N ILE A 261 21.48 -28.17 1.09
CA ILE A 261 21.30 -26.75 0.76
C ILE A 261 21.55 -25.94 2.04
N SER A 262 22.23 -24.81 1.87
CA SER A 262 22.61 -23.90 2.96
C SER A 262 21.80 -22.61 2.94
N VAL A 263 21.60 -22.02 1.75
CA VAL A 263 20.84 -20.80 1.54
C VAL A 263 20.05 -20.96 0.25
N ALA A 264 18.85 -20.40 0.19
CA ALA A 264 17.99 -20.44 -0.97
C ALA A 264 17.31 -19.09 -1.21
N SER A 265 17.09 -18.75 -2.46
CA SER A 265 16.24 -17.65 -2.90
C SER A 265 15.44 -18.08 -4.12
N CYS A 266 14.21 -17.61 -4.22
CA CYS A 266 13.25 -18.03 -5.22
C CYS A 266 12.33 -16.87 -5.57
N ASN A 267 11.99 -16.76 -6.85
CA ASN A 267 10.89 -15.90 -7.32
C ASN A 267 9.87 -16.77 -8.07
N SER A 268 8.99 -16.18 -8.89
CA SER A 268 7.93 -16.92 -9.58
C SER A 268 8.44 -17.88 -10.67
N SER A 269 9.63 -17.67 -11.22
CA SER A 269 10.15 -18.44 -12.37
C SER A 269 11.59 -18.94 -12.21
N GLN A 270 12.31 -18.47 -11.20
CA GLN A 270 13.73 -18.75 -10.97
C GLN A 270 13.97 -19.19 -9.54
N VAL A 271 14.96 -20.07 -9.39
CA VAL A 271 15.45 -20.56 -8.10
C VAL A 271 16.97 -20.47 -8.10
N VAL A 272 17.53 -19.93 -7.02
CA VAL A 272 18.97 -19.95 -6.78
C VAL A 272 19.22 -20.55 -5.41
N VAL A 273 20.04 -21.60 -5.37
CA VAL A 273 20.38 -22.33 -4.14
C VAL A 273 21.89 -22.45 -3.96
N ALA A 274 22.35 -22.24 -2.74
CA ALA A 274 23.75 -22.39 -2.36
C ALA A 274 23.99 -23.65 -1.52
N VAL A 275 25.11 -24.30 -1.78
CA VAL A 275 25.64 -25.44 -1.04
C VAL A 275 27.06 -25.08 -0.60
N GLY A 276 27.18 -24.41 0.55
CA GLY A 276 28.45 -23.85 1.01
C GLY A 276 28.96 -22.76 0.06
N ARG A 277 29.97 -23.08 -0.76
CA ARG A 277 30.56 -22.16 -1.74
C ARG A 277 29.96 -22.26 -3.14
N VAL A 278 29.26 -23.36 -3.43
CA VAL A 278 28.74 -23.64 -4.78
C VAL A 278 27.33 -23.08 -4.90
N LEU A 279 27.08 -22.35 -5.98
CA LEU A 279 25.80 -21.73 -6.29
C LEU A 279 25.20 -22.41 -7.52
N TYR A 280 23.92 -22.78 -7.45
CA TYR A 280 23.16 -23.39 -8.54
C TYR A 280 21.99 -22.50 -8.92
N TYR A 281 21.79 -22.30 -10.22
CA TYR A 281 20.65 -21.59 -10.80
C TYR A 281 19.74 -22.56 -11.55
N LEU A 282 18.47 -22.57 -11.16
CA LEU A 282 17.41 -23.38 -11.76
C LEU A 282 16.31 -22.47 -12.32
N GLU A 283 15.74 -22.86 -13.45
CA GLU A 283 14.52 -22.27 -14.00
C GLU A 283 13.33 -23.19 -13.78
N ILE A 284 12.19 -22.58 -13.46
CA ILE A 284 10.92 -23.26 -13.23
C ILE A 284 10.20 -23.35 -14.57
N HIS A 285 10.02 -24.56 -15.06
CA HIS A 285 9.23 -24.87 -16.24
C HIS A 285 7.98 -25.69 -15.86
N PRO A 286 7.05 -25.91 -16.81
CA PRO A 286 5.93 -26.82 -16.56
C PRO A 286 6.44 -28.22 -16.19
N GLN A 287 6.19 -28.66 -14.95
CA GLN A 287 6.52 -29.98 -14.41
C GLN A 287 8.02 -30.31 -14.35
N GLU A 288 8.92 -29.34 -14.50
CA GLU A 288 10.36 -29.56 -14.53
C GLU A 288 11.13 -28.43 -13.84
N LEU A 289 12.09 -28.79 -12.99
CA LEU A 289 13.14 -27.90 -12.48
C LEU A 289 14.40 -28.07 -13.34
N LYS A 290 14.69 -27.09 -14.18
CA LYS A 290 15.82 -27.18 -15.10
C LYS A 290 17.03 -26.42 -14.56
N GLN A 291 18.12 -27.14 -14.28
CA GLN A 291 19.38 -26.52 -13.92
C GLN A 291 20.03 -25.85 -15.13
N ILE A 292 20.21 -24.54 -15.07
CA ILE A 292 20.76 -23.74 -16.17
C ILE A 292 22.28 -23.56 -16.02
N SER A 293 22.73 -23.19 -14.83
CA SER A 293 24.15 -22.92 -14.56
C SER A 293 24.51 -23.19 -13.11
N PHE A 294 25.81 -23.30 -12.84
CA PHE A 294 26.38 -23.32 -11.50
C PHE A 294 27.73 -22.60 -11.50
N THR A 295 28.14 -22.08 -10.34
CA THR A 295 29.45 -21.47 -10.13
C THR A 295 29.97 -21.80 -8.73
N GLU A 296 31.27 -21.67 -8.51
CA GLU A 296 31.89 -21.80 -7.19
C GLU A 296 32.47 -20.46 -6.75
N MET A 297 32.08 -20.00 -5.57
CA MET A 297 32.54 -18.76 -4.98
C MET A 297 33.83 -18.97 -4.17
N GLU A 298 34.57 -17.89 -3.92
CA GLU A 298 35.80 -17.91 -3.11
C GLU A 298 35.55 -18.41 -1.68
N HIS A 299 34.40 -18.06 -1.12
CA HIS A 299 34.00 -18.32 0.26
C HIS A 299 32.55 -18.81 0.34
N GLU A 300 32.14 -19.26 1.52
CA GLU A 300 30.78 -19.74 1.75
C GLU A 300 29.77 -18.59 1.61
N ILE A 301 28.59 -18.93 1.11
CA ILE A 301 27.51 -17.98 0.85
C ILE A 301 26.66 -17.82 2.11
N ALA A 302 26.44 -16.57 2.53
CA ALA A 302 25.69 -16.21 3.72
C ALA A 302 24.22 -15.89 3.42
N CYS A 303 23.95 -15.18 2.33
CA CYS A 303 22.61 -14.76 1.93
C CYS A 303 22.52 -14.62 0.41
N LEU A 304 21.28 -14.72 -0.12
CA LEU A 304 20.95 -14.66 -1.54
C LEU A 304 19.63 -13.91 -1.74
N ASP A 305 19.53 -13.12 -2.80
CA ASP A 305 18.25 -12.58 -3.29
C ASP A 305 18.19 -12.52 -4.81
N ILE A 306 17.03 -12.87 -5.37
CA ILE A 306 16.73 -12.80 -6.81
C ILE A 306 15.37 -12.16 -7.07
N THR A 307 14.95 -11.21 -6.23
CA THR A 307 13.68 -10.51 -6.41
C THR A 307 13.70 -9.75 -7.75
N PRO A 308 12.78 -10.05 -8.69
CA PRO A 308 12.75 -9.36 -9.97
C PRO A 308 12.36 -7.89 -9.76
N LEU A 309 13.15 -6.97 -10.31
CA LEU A 309 12.90 -5.53 -10.26
C LEU A 309 12.46 -5.01 -11.63
N GLY A 310 11.46 -4.13 -11.66
CA GLY A 310 10.95 -3.50 -12.88
C GLY A 310 10.13 -4.45 -13.78
N ASP A 311 9.92 -4.03 -15.03
CA ASP A 311 9.07 -4.74 -16.01
C ASP A 311 9.79 -5.93 -16.67
N ASN A 312 10.39 -6.81 -15.88
CA ASN A 312 11.18 -7.94 -16.38
C ASN A 312 10.40 -9.27 -16.47
N ASN A 313 9.08 -9.22 -16.65
CA ASN A 313 8.20 -10.40 -16.79
C ASN A 313 8.38 -11.44 -15.65
N GLY A 314 8.71 -10.99 -14.44
CA GLY A 314 8.95 -11.87 -13.29
C GLY A 314 10.33 -12.56 -13.25
N MET A 315 11.20 -12.32 -14.24
CA MET A 315 12.58 -12.82 -14.24
C MET A 315 13.53 -11.75 -13.69
N SER A 316 14.41 -12.13 -12.77
CA SER A 316 15.51 -11.30 -12.33
C SER A 316 16.74 -11.52 -13.22
N PRO A 317 17.32 -10.46 -13.79
CA PRO A 317 18.62 -10.54 -14.47
C PRO A 317 19.80 -10.55 -13.49
N LEU A 318 19.55 -10.35 -12.20
CA LEU A 318 20.56 -10.15 -11.16
C LEU A 318 20.35 -11.11 -9.98
N CYS A 319 21.44 -11.48 -9.34
CA CYS A 319 21.46 -12.21 -8.08
C CYS A 319 22.34 -11.45 -7.09
N ALA A 320 21.75 -10.99 -5.99
CA ALA A 320 22.50 -10.38 -4.89
C ALA A 320 22.98 -11.49 -3.96
N ILE A 321 24.27 -11.47 -3.60
CA ILE A 321 24.89 -12.47 -2.74
C ILE A 321 25.73 -11.81 -1.64
N GLY A 322 25.74 -12.41 -0.46
CA GLY A 322 26.68 -12.09 0.62
C GLY A 322 27.62 -13.26 0.88
N LEU A 323 28.91 -13.00 1.05
CA LEU A 323 29.92 -14.03 1.33
C LEU A 323 30.50 -13.91 2.75
N TRP A 324 30.75 -15.07 3.35
CA TRP A 324 31.51 -15.19 4.59
C TRP A 324 33.00 -14.92 4.36
N THR A 325 33.77 -14.76 5.45
CA THR A 325 35.23 -14.55 5.48
C THR A 325 35.70 -13.20 4.96
N ASP A 326 35.36 -12.83 3.72
CA ASP A 326 35.73 -11.52 3.15
C ASP A 326 34.69 -10.43 3.44
N ILE A 327 33.53 -10.80 4.00
CA ILE A 327 32.44 -9.89 4.38
C ILE A 327 32.11 -8.94 3.22
N SER A 328 31.78 -9.54 2.06
CA SER A 328 31.45 -8.79 0.84
C SER A 328 30.01 -8.99 0.41
N ALA A 329 29.40 -7.91 -0.08
CA ALA A 329 28.16 -7.92 -0.83
C ALA A 329 28.49 -7.85 -2.32
N ARG A 330 27.96 -8.79 -3.11
CA ARG A 330 28.26 -8.88 -4.55
C ARG A 330 26.97 -8.98 -5.35
N ILE A 331 26.99 -8.39 -6.54
CA ILE A 331 25.91 -8.52 -7.53
C ILE A 331 26.44 -9.37 -8.69
N LEU A 332 25.77 -10.49 -8.92
CA LEU A 332 26.03 -11.38 -10.03
C LEU A 332 24.97 -11.23 -11.12
N LYS A 333 25.35 -11.42 -12.37
CA LYS A 333 24.43 -11.48 -13.51
C LYS A 333 23.88 -12.89 -13.70
N LEU A 334 22.57 -13.04 -13.86
CA LEU A 334 21.96 -14.32 -14.27
C LEU A 334 21.81 -14.37 -15.80
N PRO A 335 22.03 -15.53 -16.45
CA PRO A 335 22.41 -16.83 -15.89
C PRO A 335 23.93 -17.06 -15.77
N SER A 336 24.77 -16.10 -16.17
CA SER A 336 26.23 -16.31 -16.32
C SER A 336 27.02 -16.36 -15.01
N PHE A 337 26.45 -15.89 -13.91
CA PHE A 337 27.12 -15.60 -12.65
C PHE A 337 28.35 -14.68 -12.77
N GLU A 338 28.35 -13.83 -13.80
CA GLU A 338 29.40 -12.82 -13.97
C GLU A 338 29.31 -11.79 -12.85
N LEU A 339 30.44 -11.50 -12.20
CA LEU A 339 30.51 -10.49 -11.16
C LEU A 339 30.36 -9.09 -11.77
N LEU A 340 29.27 -8.40 -11.45
CA LEU A 340 29.02 -7.04 -11.91
C LEU A 340 29.55 -6.01 -10.91
N HIS A 341 29.37 -6.27 -9.61
CA HIS A 341 29.79 -5.36 -8.55
C HIS A 341 30.18 -6.13 -7.30
N LYS A 342 31.19 -5.62 -6.59
CA LYS A 342 31.65 -6.11 -5.28
C LYS A 342 31.85 -4.91 -4.36
N GLU A 343 31.17 -4.93 -3.22
CA GLU A 343 31.33 -3.98 -2.12
C GLU A 343 31.83 -4.73 -0.89
N MET A 344 32.81 -4.15 -0.20
CA MET A 344 33.33 -4.66 1.07
C MET A 344 32.59 -3.97 2.21
N LEU A 345 32.11 -4.75 3.20
CA LEU A 345 31.32 -4.23 4.34
C LEU A 345 32.16 -3.99 5.59
#